data_AF-A0A7C3B2J8-F1
#
_entry.id   AF-A0A7C3B2J8-F1
#
_cell.length_a   1.000
_cell.length_b   1.000
_cell.length_c   1.000
_cell.angle_alpha   90.00
_cell.angle_beta   90.00
_cell.angle_gamma   90.00
#
_symmetry.space_group_name_H-M   'P 1'
#
loop_
_entity.id
_entity.type
_entity.pdbx_description
1 polymer ?
#
loop_
_entity_poly.entity_id
_entity_poly.type
_entity_poly.pdbx_seq_one_letter_code
_entity_poly.pdbx_strand_id
1 'polypeptide(L)'
;IEVDASTGGTVKPVARAKTAAQILDKLVELTKERGSNHKLYGVIGYTRGAVDRAEDLKGRLLSELKFDWLYVAEESASVAVHNGRGFIDYAFASKV
;
A
#
# COMPACT_ATOMS: atom_id res chain seq x y z
N ILE A 1 -8.70 -0.10 1.49
CA ILE A 1 -9.19 -0.72 2.75
C ILE A 1 -8.02 -0.76 3.73
N GLU A 2 -8.28 -1.01 5.00
CA GLU A 2 -7.24 -1.17 6.02
C GLU A 2 -7.50 -2.41 6.85
N VAL A 3 -6.40 -3.05 7.26
CA VAL A 3 -6.35 -4.11 8.26
C VAL A 3 -5.15 -3.83 9.16
N ASP A 4 -5.41 -3.57 10.43
CA ASP A 4 -4.38 -3.25 11.44
C ASP A 4 -4.91 -3.57 12.85
N ALA A 5 -4.07 -3.47 13.88
CA ALA A 5 -4.45 -3.66 15.28
C ALA A 5 -5.64 -2.77 15.70
N SER A 6 -5.72 -1.51 15.22
CA SER A 6 -6.85 -0.61 15.49
C SER A 6 -8.16 -1.05 14.84
N THR A 7 -8.10 -1.89 13.79
CA THR A 7 -9.30 -2.48 13.18
C THR A 7 -9.68 -3.83 13.79
N GLY A 8 -8.94 -4.32 14.79
CA GLY A 8 -9.12 -5.66 15.34
C GLY A 8 -8.85 -6.77 14.33
N GLY A 9 -8.01 -6.50 13.33
CA GLY A 9 -7.73 -7.43 12.23
C GLY A 9 -8.88 -7.56 11.21
N THR A 10 -9.88 -6.67 11.25
CA THR A 10 -11.00 -6.69 10.29
C THR A 10 -10.78 -5.70 9.15
N VAL A 11 -11.21 -6.08 7.94
CA VAL A 11 -11.15 -5.22 6.76
C VAL A 11 -12.15 -4.08 6.89
N LYS A 12 -11.66 -2.83 6.88
CA LYS A 12 -12.52 -1.64 6.90
C LYS A 12 -12.27 -0.69 5.72
N PRO A 13 -13.32 -0.07 5.16
CA PRO A 13 -13.15 0.99 4.18
C PRO A 13 -12.64 2.26 4.88
N VAL A 14 -11.54 2.82 4.38
CA VAL A 14 -10.90 4.03 4.94
C VAL A 14 -11.05 5.24 4.01
N ALA A 15 -10.97 5.00 2.70
CA ALA A 15 -11.08 6.05 1.69
C ALA A 15 -11.73 5.51 0.42
N ARG A 16 -12.33 6.42 -0.35
CA ARG A 16 -12.80 6.19 -1.71
C ARG A 16 -12.27 7.31 -2.60
N ALA A 17 -11.91 6.98 -3.83
CA ALA A 17 -11.41 7.92 -4.82
C ALA A 17 -12.07 7.67 -6.17
N LYS A 18 -12.10 8.70 -7.02
CA LYS A 18 -12.63 8.58 -8.40
C LYS A 18 -11.55 8.08 -9.36
N THR A 19 -10.28 8.31 -9.05
CA THR A 19 -9.14 7.93 -9.89
C THR A 19 -8.10 7.15 -9.11
N ALA A 20 -7.28 6.38 -9.83
CA ALA A 20 -6.16 5.67 -9.23
C ALA A 20 -5.14 6.64 -8.60
N ALA A 21 -4.80 7.74 -9.28
CA ALA A 21 -3.86 8.72 -8.74
C ALA A 21 -4.31 9.27 -7.37
N GLN A 22 -5.59 9.62 -7.23
CA GLN A 22 -6.16 10.10 -5.96
C GLN A 22 -6.02 9.09 -4.82
N ILE A 23 -6.22 7.79 -5.09
CA ILE A 23 -6.07 6.79 -4.03
C ILE A 23 -4.60 6.52 -3.70
N LEU A 24 -3.69 6.62 -4.68
CA LEU A 24 -2.25 6.50 -4.44
C LEU A 24 -1.74 7.65 -3.57
N ASP A 25 -2.14 8.89 -3.87
CA ASP A 25 -1.79 10.05 -3.05
C ASP A 25 -2.31 9.87 -1.62
N LYS A 26 -3.54 9.34 -1.47
CA LYS A 26 -4.08 9.06 -0.15
C LYS A 26 -3.31 7.99 0.62
N LEU A 27 -2.76 6.97 -0.05
CA LEU A 27 -1.89 5.97 0.60
C LEU A 27 -0.60 6.61 1.12
N VAL A 28 0.00 7.54 0.36
CA VAL A 28 1.20 8.26 0.80
C VAL A 28 0.90 9.13 2.01
N GLU A 29 -0.21 9.87 2.01
CA GLU A 29 -0.66 10.66 3.17
C GLU A 29 -0.84 9.80 4.42
N LEU A 30 -1.58 8.69 4.31
CA LEU A 30 -1.80 7.77 5.43
C LEU A 30 -0.48 7.19 5.95
N THR A 31 0.47 6.91 5.06
CA THR A 31 1.80 6.43 5.45
C THR A 31 2.57 7.48 6.24
N LYS A 32 2.50 8.76 5.84
CA LYS A 32 3.12 9.88 6.58
C LYS A 32 2.51 10.04 7.96
N GLU A 33 1.19 10.02 8.05
CA GLU A 33 0.45 10.16 9.31
C GLU A 33 0.82 9.06 10.31
N ARG A 34 1.03 7.83 9.82
CA ARG A 34 1.26 6.63 10.64
C ARG A 34 2.73 6.27 10.84
N GLY A 35 3.61 6.71 9.94
CA GLY A 35 5.02 6.35 9.93
C GLY A 35 5.91 7.16 10.87
N SER A 36 5.36 8.15 11.59
CA SER A 36 6.01 8.95 12.64
C SER A 36 7.47 9.36 12.37
N ASN A 37 7.79 9.73 11.12
CA ASN A 37 9.12 10.14 10.68
C ASN A 37 10.24 9.08 10.89
N HIS A 38 9.87 7.82 11.13
CA HIS A 38 10.79 6.71 11.27
C HIS A 38 11.24 6.19 9.90
N LYS A 39 12.35 5.45 9.91
CA LYS A 39 12.75 4.63 8.76
C LYS A 39 11.78 3.45 8.65
N LEU A 40 11.16 3.30 7.49
CA LEU A 40 10.12 2.31 7.24
C LEU A 40 10.63 1.09 6.47
N TYR A 41 9.86 0.02 6.58
CA TYR A 41 9.96 -1.21 5.83
C TYR A 41 8.62 -1.49 5.17
N GLY A 42 8.57 -1.88 3.91
CA GLY A 42 7.28 -2.10 3.24
C GLY A 42 7.30 -3.01 2.02
N VAL A 43 6.11 -3.49 1.68
CA VAL A 43 5.85 -4.31 0.49
C VAL A 43 4.60 -3.76 -0.20
N ILE A 44 4.64 -3.71 -1.52
CA ILE A 44 3.51 -3.38 -2.39
C ILE A 44 3.19 -4.62 -3.21
N GLY A 45 2.06 -5.26 -2.91
CA GLY A 45 1.54 -6.37 -3.68
C GLY A 45 0.75 -5.88 -4.89
N TYR A 46 0.84 -6.58 -6.02
CA TYR A 46 -0.01 -6.32 -7.18
C TYR A 46 -0.56 -7.61 -7.78
N THR A 47 -1.76 -7.53 -8.35
CA THR A 47 -2.30 -8.57 -9.22
C THR A 47 -2.10 -8.19 -10.69
N ARG A 48 -2.18 -9.18 -11.58
CA ARG A 48 -1.93 -9.03 -13.03
C ARG A 48 -2.52 -7.75 -13.64
N GLY A 49 -1.67 -6.93 -14.26
CA GLY A 49 -2.08 -5.69 -14.93
C GLY A 49 -2.07 -4.44 -14.05
N ALA A 50 -1.51 -4.51 -12.84
CA ALA A 50 -1.30 -3.34 -11.97
C ALA A 50 0.17 -3.07 -11.60
N VAL A 51 1.13 -3.73 -12.25
CA VAL A 51 2.58 -3.53 -11.96
C VAL A 51 2.99 -2.06 -12.09
N ASP A 52 2.57 -1.37 -13.16
CA ASP A 52 2.90 0.04 -13.36
C ASP A 52 2.35 0.94 -12.24
N ARG A 53 1.16 0.59 -11.71
CA ARG A 53 0.55 1.33 -10.60
C ARG A 53 1.26 1.06 -9.28
N ALA A 54 1.74 -0.16 -9.07
CA ALA A 54 2.53 -0.52 -7.90
C ALA A 54 3.88 0.19 -7.90
N GLU A 55 4.55 0.27 -9.05
CA GLU A 55 5.80 1.02 -9.20
C GLU A 55 5.59 2.54 -9.10
N ASP A 56 4.47 3.09 -9.60
CA ASP A 56 4.10 4.50 -9.37
C ASP A 56 3.93 4.78 -7.86
N LEU A 57 3.22 3.91 -7.13
CA LEU A 57 3.10 4.05 -5.67
C LEU A 57 4.46 3.99 -4.99
N LYS A 58 5.35 3.07 -5.38
CA LYS A 58 6.71 2.99 -4.85
C LYS A 58 7.47 4.29 -5.07
N GLY A 59 7.41 4.87 -6.27
CA GLY A 59 8.04 6.14 -6.60
C GLY A 59 7.58 7.28 -5.69
N ARG A 60 6.25 7.41 -5.50
CA ARG A 60 5.65 8.44 -4.64
C ARG A 60 5.99 8.25 -3.16
N LEU A 61 6.05 7.00 -2.69
CA LEU A 61 6.45 6.69 -1.31
C LEU A 61 7.91 7.06 -1.07
N LEU A 62 8.81 6.69 -1.99
CA LEU A 62 10.25 6.98 -1.86
C LEU A 62 10.60 8.46 -2.01
N SER A 63 9.78 9.26 -2.71
CA SER A 63 10.00 10.72 -2.80
C SER A 63 9.66 11.45 -1.51
N GLU A 64 8.80 10.87 -0.68
CA GLU A 64 8.19 11.55 0.47
C GLU A 64 8.59 10.95 1.83
N LEU A 65 9.03 9.69 1.86
CA LEU A 65 9.28 8.92 3.07
C LEU A 65 10.60 8.15 2.99
N LYS A 66 11.17 7.85 4.15
CA LYS A 66 12.42 7.09 4.24
C LYS A 66 12.14 5.60 4.42
N PHE A 67 12.56 4.79 3.46
CA PHE A 67 12.51 3.33 3.55
C PHE A 67 13.92 2.74 3.65
N ASP A 68 14.07 1.67 4.43
CA ASP A 68 15.24 0.79 4.36
C ASP A 68 15.12 -0.17 3.18
N TRP A 69 13.94 -0.79 3.07
CA TRP A 69 13.54 -1.56 1.90
C TRP A 69 12.06 -1.33 1.61
N LEU A 70 11.76 -1.29 0.32
CA LEU A 70 10.40 -1.21 -0.22
C LEU A 70 10.34 -2.08 -1.48
N TYR A 71 9.68 -3.23 -1.38
CA TYR A 71 9.60 -4.19 -2.48
C TYR A 71 8.25 -4.12 -3.19
N VAL A 72 8.26 -4.43 -4.47
CA VAL A 72 7.07 -4.62 -5.30
C VAL A 72 7.07 -6.08 -5.72
N ALA A 73 5.95 -6.78 -5.49
CA ALA A 73 5.84 -8.21 -5.76
C ALA A 73 4.46 -8.57 -6.30
N GLU A 74 4.40 -9.60 -7.15
CA GLU A 74 3.12 -10.14 -7.60
C GLU A 74 2.46 -10.93 -6.46
N GLU A 75 1.17 -10.68 -6.29
CA GLU A 75 0.34 -11.33 -5.29
C GLU A 75 -0.07 -12.74 -5.69
N SER A 76 -0.41 -13.53 -4.67
CA SER A 76 -0.87 -14.90 -4.87
C SER A 76 -2.22 -15.00 -5.60
N ALA A 77 -2.50 -16.19 -6.14
CA ALA A 77 -3.77 -16.46 -6.82
C ALA A 77 -5.00 -16.25 -5.90
N SER A 78 -4.88 -16.50 -4.59
CA SER A 78 -6.00 -16.29 -3.65
C SER A 78 -6.36 -14.80 -3.53
N VAL A 79 -5.37 -13.91 -3.49
CA VAL A 79 -5.59 -12.46 -3.48
C VAL A 79 -6.29 -12.00 -4.75
N ALA A 80 -5.89 -12.55 -5.91
CA ALA A 80 -6.55 -12.26 -7.18
C ALA A 80 -8.00 -12.78 -7.24
N VAL A 81 -8.30 -13.94 -6.65
CA VAL A 81 -9.66 -14.50 -6.56
C VAL A 81 -10.58 -13.59 -5.72
N HIS A 82 -10.07 -13.05 -4.62
CA HIS A 82 -10.89 -12.23 -3.70
C HIS A 82 -10.99 -10.75 -4.10
N ASN A 83 -9.94 -10.18 -4.67
CA ASN A 83 -9.86 -8.74 -4.95
C ASN A 83 -9.91 -8.40 -6.44
N GLY A 84 -9.82 -9.40 -7.31
CA GLY A 84 -9.88 -9.24 -8.75
C GLY A 84 -8.56 -8.78 -9.38
N ARG A 85 -8.62 -8.62 -10.71
CA ARG A 85 -7.49 -8.19 -11.53
C ARG A 85 -7.24 -6.69 -11.37
N GLY A 86 -5.97 -6.29 -11.33
CA GLY A 86 -5.57 -4.89 -11.27
C GLY A 86 -5.62 -4.30 -9.85
N PHE A 87 -5.81 -5.15 -8.84
CA PHE A 87 -5.68 -4.83 -7.43
C PHE A 87 -4.21 -4.54 -7.05
N ILE A 88 -4.04 -3.63 -6.10
CA ILE A 88 -2.79 -3.38 -5.39
C ILE A 88 -3.08 -3.37 -3.89
N ASP A 89 -2.12 -3.84 -3.09
CA ASP A 89 -2.08 -3.60 -1.65
C ASP A 89 -0.71 -3.03 -1.26
N TYR A 90 -0.64 -2.61 0.00
CA TYR A 90 0.56 -2.02 0.56
C TYR A 90 0.56 -2.25 2.07
N ALA A 91 1.66 -2.80 2.57
CA ALA A 91 1.91 -3.02 3.98
C ALA A 91 3.23 -2.36 4.38
N PHE A 92 3.28 -1.79 5.58
CA PHE A 92 4.49 -1.20 6.12
C PHE A 92 4.57 -1.30 7.64
N ALA A 93 5.79 -1.19 8.15
CA ALA A 93 6.09 -1.08 9.58
C ALA A 93 7.31 -0.18 9.79
N SER A 94 7.40 0.45 10.96
CA SER A 94 8.66 1.00 11.47
C SER A 94 9.38 -0.06 12.32
N LYS A 95 10.69 0.08 12.48
CA LYS A 95 11.40 -0.68 13.52
C LYS A 95 10.92 -0.17 14.88
N VAL A 96 10.51 -1.08 15.75
CA VAL A 96 10.31 -0.81 17.19
C VAL A 96 11.66 -0.65 17.86
#